data_AF-A0A914NYS6-F1
#
_entry.id   AF-A0A914NYS6-F1
#
_cell.length_a   1.000
_cell.length_b   1.000
_cell.length_c   1.000
_cell.angle_alpha   90.00
_cell.angle_beta   90.00
_cell.angle_gamma   90.00
#
_symmetry.space_group_name_H-M   'P 1'
#
loop_
_entity.id
_entity.type
_entity.pdbx_description
1 polymer ?
#
loop_
_entity_poly.entity_id
_entity_poly.type
_entity_poly.pdbx_seq_one_letter_code
_entity_poly.pdbx_strand_id
1 'polypeptide(L)'
;MNYTKTEILNTAEYVCRHFADQESFVCRGITSQFKDEFLYVLEKLVFQPSQLCGLILSGCGNPINPFDTNWNISLPPSPPTFKNFKSSTNQTNKTTPIRILQLSDIHFDPAYLEGSEADCEEPVCCIKMPKKGELVKKKAGYWGTAAKCDIPLRTVENLLEHINRTHK
;
A
#
# COMPACT_ATOMS: atom_id res chain seq x y z
N MET A 1 6.61 -21.12 -23.58
CA MET A 1 7.13 -20.40 -22.40
C MET A 1 8.29 -19.54 -22.85
N ASN A 2 8.29 -18.23 -22.54
CA ASN A 2 9.38 -17.35 -22.96
C ASN A 2 10.48 -17.37 -21.89
N TYR A 3 11.57 -18.09 -22.16
CA TYR A 3 12.68 -18.37 -21.22
C TYR A 3 13.20 -17.09 -20.52
N THR A 4 13.28 -15.98 -21.27
CA THR A 4 13.72 -14.68 -20.77
C THR A 4 12.85 -14.13 -19.64
N LYS A 5 11.52 -14.34 -19.68
CA LYS A 5 10.62 -13.86 -18.63
C LYS A 5 10.85 -14.61 -17.32
N THR A 6 11.14 -15.91 -17.40
CA THR A 6 11.40 -16.74 -16.23
C THR A 6 12.71 -16.33 -15.55
N GLU A 7 13.76 -16.06 -16.33
CA GLU A 7 15.06 -15.59 -15.81
C GLU A 7 14.96 -14.24 -15.08
N ILE A 8 14.20 -13.28 -15.63
CA ILE A 8 13.98 -11.98 -14.98
C ILE A 8 13.31 -12.16 -13.61
N LEU A 9 12.33 -13.06 -13.50
CA LEU A 9 11.62 -13.31 -12.24
C LEU A 9 12.48 -14.07 -11.23
N ASN A 10 13.27 -15.04 -11.70
CA ASN A 10 14.24 -15.74 -10.84
C ASN A 10 15.28 -14.76 -10.28
N THR A 11 15.73 -13.82 -11.11
CA THR A 11 16.63 -12.74 -10.69
C THR A 11 15.95 -11.81 -9.68
N ALA A 12 14.70 -11.43 -9.92
CA ALA A 12 13.92 -10.60 -8.98
C ALA A 12 13.70 -11.32 -7.64
N GLU A 13 13.41 -12.62 -7.64
CA GLU A 13 13.29 -13.43 -6.42
C GLU A 13 14.64 -13.51 -5.68
N TYR A 14 15.73 -13.75 -6.42
CA TYR A 14 17.08 -13.73 -5.84
C TYR A 14 17.38 -12.39 -5.17
N VAL A 15 17.10 -11.28 -5.86
CA VAL A 15 17.33 -9.94 -5.31
C VAL A 15 16.47 -9.71 -4.07
N CYS A 16 15.18 -10.07 -4.09
CA CYS A 16 14.31 -9.97 -2.91
C CYS A 16 14.90 -10.73 -1.71
N ARG A 17 15.32 -11.98 -1.90
CA ARG A 17 15.85 -12.81 -0.82
C ARG A 17 17.15 -12.30 -0.21
N HIS A 18 18.01 -11.66 -1.00
CA HIS A 18 19.35 -11.25 -0.54
C HIS A 18 19.43 -9.78 -0.12
N PHE A 19 18.54 -8.93 -0.64
CA PHE A 19 18.60 -7.49 -0.40
C PHE A 19 17.37 -6.93 0.34
N ALA A 20 16.23 -7.64 0.37
CA ALA A 20 15.04 -7.21 1.12
C ALA A 20 14.84 -7.94 2.46
N ASP A 21 15.75 -8.87 2.81
CA ASP A 21 15.73 -9.64 4.07
C ASP A 21 14.36 -10.29 4.36
N GLN A 22 13.76 -10.90 3.33
CA GLN A 22 12.44 -11.53 3.40
C GLN A 22 12.53 -13.04 3.25
N GLU A 23 11.58 -13.75 3.86
CA GLU A 23 11.45 -15.20 3.71
C GLU A 23 11.20 -15.62 2.25
N SER A 24 11.67 -16.81 1.91
CA SER A 24 11.66 -17.30 0.53
C SER A 24 10.25 -17.45 -0.04
N PHE A 25 9.23 -17.72 0.79
CA PHE A 25 7.85 -17.81 0.29
C PHE A 25 7.23 -16.43 0.05
N VAL A 26 7.60 -15.40 0.82
CA VAL A 26 7.16 -14.01 0.60
C VAL A 26 7.70 -13.53 -0.74
N CYS A 27 9.00 -13.69 -0.99
CA CYS A 27 9.61 -13.30 -2.25
C CYS A 27 8.97 -14.01 -3.45
N ARG A 28 8.74 -15.33 -3.36
CA ARG A 28 8.01 -16.08 -4.40
C ARG A 28 6.59 -15.59 -4.61
N GLY A 29 5.88 -15.30 -3.52
CA GLY A 29 4.51 -14.80 -3.56
C GLY A 29 4.43 -13.49 -4.31
N ILE A 30 5.26 -12.52 -3.93
CA ILE A 30 5.30 -11.19 -4.55
C ILE A 30 5.71 -11.29 -6.03
N THR A 31 6.79 -12.00 -6.35
CA THR A 31 7.27 -12.08 -7.74
C THR A 31 6.30 -12.82 -8.65
N SER A 32 5.61 -13.85 -8.15
CA SER A 32 4.58 -14.55 -8.91
C SER A 32 3.33 -13.69 -9.09
N GLN A 33 2.93 -12.95 -8.06
CA GLN A 33 1.69 -12.16 -8.07
C GLN A 33 1.79 -10.94 -8.99
N PHE A 34 2.92 -10.24 -9.01
CA PHE A 34 3.13 -9.00 -9.76
C PHE A 34 3.91 -9.18 -11.06
N LYS A 35 4.10 -10.43 -11.49
CA LYS A 35 4.93 -10.78 -12.65
C LYS A 35 4.59 -9.96 -13.89
N ASP A 36 3.32 -9.93 -14.25
CA ASP A 36 2.91 -9.40 -15.56
C ASP A 36 2.97 -7.87 -15.58
N GLU A 37 2.57 -7.23 -14.48
CA GLU A 37 2.69 -5.78 -14.26
C GLU A 37 4.15 -5.35 -14.22
N PHE A 38 4.99 -6.08 -13.48
CA PHE A 38 6.42 -5.79 -13.39
C PHE A 38 7.08 -5.85 -14.78
N LEU A 39 6.81 -6.91 -15.54
CA LEU A 39 7.34 -7.05 -16.89
C LEU A 39 6.79 -5.97 -17.83
N TYR A 40 5.52 -5.61 -17.70
CA TYR A 40 4.92 -4.55 -18.51
C TYR A 40 5.58 -3.19 -18.24
N VAL A 41 5.73 -2.81 -16.97
CA VAL A 41 6.38 -1.54 -16.59
C VAL A 41 7.83 -1.52 -17.06
N LEU A 42 8.56 -2.61 -16.88
CA LEU A 42 9.94 -2.73 -17.33
C LEU A 42 10.05 -2.57 -18.86
N GLU A 43 9.14 -3.20 -19.61
CA GLU A 43 9.06 -3.05 -21.06
C GLU A 43 8.81 -1.60 -21.48
N LYS A 44 7.86 -0.92 -20.82
CA LYS A 44 7.44 0.43 -21.21
C LYS A 44 8.38 1.54 -20.75
N LEU A 45 9.03 1.39 -19.60
CA LEU A 45 9.86 2.44 -19.02
C LEU A 45 11.35 2.26 -19.28
N VAL A 46 11.83 1.03 -19.43
CA VAL A 46 13.28 0.75 -19.56
C VAL A 46 13.62 0.20 -20.94
N PHE A 47 12.86 -0.77 -21.45
CA PHE A 47 13.20 -1.49 -22.68
C PHE A 47 12.57 -0.91 -23.96
N GLN A 48 11.89 0.22 -23.88
CA GLN A 48 11.49 0.93 -25.10
C GLN A 48 12.74 1.39 -25.87
N PRO A 49 12.83 1.15 -27.19
CA PRO A 49 14.01 1.48 -27.97
C PRO A 49 14.46 2.95 -27.82
N SER A 50 13.52 3.90 -27.84
CA SER A 50 13.80 5.33 -27.67
C SER A 50 14.27 5.71 -26.26
N GLN A 51 13.85 4.96 -25.23
CA GLN A 51 14.30 5.13 -23.85
C GLN A 51 15.74 4.62 -23.72
N LEU A 52 15.95 3.35 -24.07
CA LEU A 52 17.24 2.69 -23.90
C LEU A 52 18.34 3.34 -24.76
N CYS A 53 18.05 3.63 -26.03
CA CYS A 53 19.05 4.20 -26.91
C CYS A 53 19.29 5.69 -26.62
N GLY A 54 18.25 6.42 -26.19
CA GLY A 54 18.40 7.82 -25.77
C GLY A 54 19.26 8.00 -24.52
N LEU A 55 19.36 6.98 -23.65
CA LEU A 55 20.26 7.00 -22.49
C LEU A 55 21.73 6.79 -22.84
N ILE A 56 22.03 6.07 -23.92
CA ILE A 56 23.39 5.63 -24.28
C ILE A 56 23.97 6.44 -25.43
N LEU A 57 23.13 6.82 -26.40
CA LEU A 57 23.54 7.46 -27.65
C LEU A 57 22.87 8.83 -27.82
N SER A 58 23.69 9.87 -27.86
CA SER A 58 23.24 11.24 -28.13
C SER A 58 22.48 11.32 -29.46
N GLY A 59 21.24 11.81 -29.42
CA GLY A 59 20.39 11.99 -30.61
C GLY A 59 19.60 10.75 -31.06
N CYS A 60 19.68 9.63 -30.35
CA CYS A 60 18.91 8.42 -30.70
C CYS A 60 17.46 8.44 -30.17
N GLY A 61 17.21 9.17 -29.08
CA GLY A 61 15.89 9.28 -28.49
C GLY A 61 15.85 10.30 -27.36
N ASN A 62 14.64 10.60 -26.89
CA ASN A 62 14.38 11.48 -25.75
C ASN A 62 13.92 10.62 -24.57
N PRO A 63 14.84 10.14 -23.72
CA PRO A 63 14.46 9.30 -22.60
C PRO A 63 13.64 10.12 -21.60
N ILE A 64 12.54 9.54 -21.12
CA ILE A 64 11.69 10.10 -20.09
C ILE A 64 12.24 9.56 -18.77
N ASN A 65 12.63 10.46 -17.86
CA ASN A 65 12.97 10.06 -16.51
C ASN A 65 11.66 9.96 -15.69
N PRO A 66 11.22 8.75 -15.28
CA PRO A 66 10.01 8.60 -14.48
C PRO A 66 10.13 9.21 -13.08
N PHE A 67 11.36 9.54 -12.64
CA PHE A 67 11.64 10.23 -11.38
C PHE A 67 11.84 11.74 -11.55
N ASP A 68 11.62 12.29 -12.75
CA ASP A 68 11.64 13.73 -12.94
C ASP A 68 10.42 14.37 -12.28
N THR A 69 10.68 15.18 -11.24
CA THR A 69 9.66 15.89 -10.48
C THR A 69 9.38 17.29 -11.02
N ASN A 70 10.04 17.71 -12.10
CA ASN A 70 9.90 19.05 -12.67
C ASN A 70 8.70 19.18 -13.63
N TRP A 71 7.49 18.95 -13.12
CA TRP A 71 6.26 19.13 -13.88
C TRP A 71 5.41 20.25 -13.28
N ASN A 72 4.76 21.02 -14.14
CA ASN A 72 3.91 22.13 -13.74
C ASN A 72 2.45 21.85 -14.12
N ILE A 73 1.54 22.20 -13.22
CA ILE A 73 0.10 22.22 -13.52
C ILE A 73 -0.28 23.64 -13.91
N SER A 74 -0.79 23.81 -15.13
CA SER A 74 -1.40 25.07 -15.53
C SER A 74 -2.78 25.19 -14.90
N LEU A 75 -2.94 26.14 -13.97
CA LEU A 75 -4.24 26.47 -13.42
C LEU A 75 -5.03 27.30 -14.44
N PRO A 76 -6.36 27.10 -14.54
CA PRO A 76 -7.19 27.99 -15.35
C PRO A 76 -7.08 29.44 -14.84
N PRO A 77 -7.29 30.44 -15.70
CA PRO A 77 -7.26 31.84 -15.28
C PRO A 77 -8.26 32.08 -14.14
N SER A 78 -7.83 32.80 -13.10
CA SER A 78 -8.67 33.08 -11.94
C SER A 78 -9.93 33.87 -12.36
N PRO A 79 -11.14 33.38 -12.04
CA PRO A 79 -12.36 34.13 -12.33
C PRO A 79 -12.35 35.49 -11.59
N PRO A 80 -12.83 36.58 -12.21
CA PRO A 80 -12.82 37.92 -11.61
C PRO A 80 -13.60 38.00 -10.27
N THR A 81 -14.47 37.04 -9.99
CA THR A 81 -15.32 36.95 -8.79
C THR A 81 -14.61 36.43 -7.53
N PHE A 82 -13.40 35.87 -7.60
CA PHE A 82 -12.70 35.36 -6.41
C PHE A 82 -12.14 36.46 -5.49
N LYS A 83 -12.13 37.73 -5.91
CA LYS A 83 -11.62 38.84 -5.10
C LYS A 83 -12.49 39.17 -3.87
N ASN A 84 -13.74 38.69 -3.83
CA ASN A 84 -14.71 39.04 -2.80
C ASN A 84 -15.28 37.83 -2.04
N PHE A 85 -14.50 36.75 -1.88
CA PHE A 85 -14.89 35.70 -0.92
C PHE A 85 -14.71 36.27 0.49
N LYS A 86 -15.71 37.00 0.98
CA LYS A 86 -15.80 37.36 2.39
C LYS A 86 -15.81 36.04 3.13
N SER A 87 -14.75 35.77 3.90
CA SER A 87 -14.75 34.70 4.90
C SER A 87 -16.08 34.81 5.64
N SER A 88 -16.86 33.74 5.63
CA SER A 88 -18.18 33.71 6.25
C SER A 88 -18.01 33.76 7.77
N THR A 89 -17.69 34.93 8.30
CA THR A 89 -17.60 35.21 9.74
C THR A 89 -18.95 35.54 10.36
N ASN A 90 -20.03 35.51 9.57
CA ASN A 90 -21.39 35.58 10.11
C ASN A 90 -21.87 34.17 10.45
N GLN A 91 -21.35 33.59 11.53
CA GLN A 91 -22.04 32.51 12.23
C GLN A 91 -23.34 33.09 12.80
N THR A 92 -24.39 33.10 11.99
CA THR A 92 -25.74 33.36 12.45
C THR A 92 -26.19 32.19 13.32
N ASN A 93 -26.35 32.48 14.61
CA ASN A 93 -27.09 31.76 15.63
C ASN A 93 -27.85 30.49 15.16
N LYS A 94 -27.45 29.33 15.72
CA LYS A 94 -28.07 28.00 15.63
C LYS A 94 -28.13 27.39 14.22
N THR A 95 -26.99 26.92 13.73
CA THR A 95 -26.94 25.83 12.75
C THR A 95 -26.64 24.52 13.48
N THR A 96 -27.47 23.49 13.28
CA THR A 96 -27.15 22.14 13.77
C THR A 96 -25.79 21.72 13.21
N PRO A 97 -24.82 21.30 14.04
CA PRO A 97 -23.51 20.91 13.54
C PRO A 97 -23.64 19.70 12.61
N ILE A 98 -23.00 19.77 11.44
CA ILE A 98 -22.86 18.61 10.54
C ILE A 98 -21.85 17.66 11.18
N ARG A 99 -22.21 16.38 11.23
CA ARG A 99 -21.32 15.31 11.70
C ARG A 99 -20.89 14.48 10.49
N ILE A 100 -19.58 14.36 10.29
CA ILE A 100 -19.00 13.57 9.21
C ILE A 100 -18.16 12.47 9.86
N LEU A 101 -18.51 11.21 9.57
CA LEU A 101 -17.71 10.06 9.94
C LEU A 101 -16.64 9.83 8.87
N GLN A 102 -15.38 9.73 9.30
CA GLN A 102 -14.26 9.38 8.43
C GLN A 102 -13.55 8.16 9.01
N LEU A 103 -13.55 7.08 8.24
CA LEU A 103 -12.83 5.85 8.54
C LEU A 103 -11.78 5.65 7.44
N SER A 104 -10.59 5.20 7.82
CA SER A 104 -9.50 4.88 6.90
C SER A 104 -8.69 3.72 7.49
N ASP A 105 -7.95 3.02 6.63
CA ASP A 105 -6.94 2.03 7.04
C ASP A 105 -7.50 0.96 7.99
N ILE A 106 -8.73 0.49 7.73
CA ILE A 106 -9.39 -0.52 8.58
C ILE A 106 -8.56 -1.81 8.66
N HIS A 107 -7.87 -2.19 7.58
CA HIS A 107 -6.93 -3.32 7.57
C HIS A 107 -7.49 -4.58 8.24
N PHE A 108 -8.58 -5.08 7.64
CA PHE A 108 -9.20 -6.34 8.04
C PHE A 108 -8.45 -7.53 7.46
N ASP A 109 -8.03 -8.45 8.32
CA ASP A 109 -7.43 -9.72 7.92
C ASP A 109 -8.36 -10.90 8.25
N PRO A 110 -8.93 -11.59 7.24
CA PRO A 110 -9.77 -12.77 7.45
C PRO A 110 -8.99 -13.96 8.02
N ALA A 111 -7.67 -13.97 7.93
CA ALA A 111 -6.81 -15.00 8.49
C ALA A 111 -6.36 -14.70 9.93
N TYR A 112 -6.73 -13.55 10.52
CA TYR A 112 -6.34 -13.19 11.88
C TYR A 112 -6.75 -14.27 12.89
N LEU A 113 -5.79 -14.72 13.67
CA LEU A 113 -5.91 -15.84 14.57
C LEU A 113 -5.43 -15.49 15.97
N GLU A 114 -6.37 -15.50 16.92
CA GLU A 114 -6.05 -15.31 18.33
C GLU A 114 -5.06 -16.37 18.83
N GLY A 115 -4.10 -15.94 19.66
CA GLY A 115 -3.10 -16.82 20.29
C GLY A 115 -1.92 -17.21 19.40
N SER A 116 -1.96 -16.86 18.10
CA SER A 116 -0.83 -16.99 17.18
C SER A 116 0.37 -16.08 17.55
N GLU A 117 1.52 -16.30 16.92
CA GLU A 117 2.67 -15.40 17.09
C GLU A 117 2.40 -14.04 16.45
N ALA A 118 2.59 -12.98 17.25
CA ALA A 118 2.44 -11.60 16.85
C ALA A 118 3.78 -10.89 16.61
N ASP A 119 4.89 -11.44 17.10
CA ASP A 119 6.25 -10.93 16.89
C ASP A 119 7.06 -11.89 16.00
N CYS A 120 6.62 -11.98 14.74
CA CYS A 120 7.23 -12.82 13.71
C CYS A 120 8.13 -12.00 12.75
N GLU A 121 8.95 -12.71 11.97
CA GLU A 121 9.87 -12.08 11.00
C GLU A 121 9.18 -11.70 9.68
N GLU A 122 7.94 -12.17 9.47
CA GLU A 122 7.14 -11.87 8.29
C GLU A 122 6.65 -10.41 8.23
N PRO A 123 6.25 -9.93 7.03
CA PRO A 123 5.60 -8.63 6.88
C PRO A 123 4.27 -8.51 7.63
N VAL A 124 3.50 -9.61 7.72
CA VAL A 124 2.21 -9.68 8.42
C VAL A 124 2.18 -10.94 9.31
N CYS A 125 2.01 -10.71 10.61
CA CYS A 125 1.92 -11.72 11.66
C CYS A 125 0.45 -11.95 12.08
N CYS A 126 0.24 -12.68 13.18
CA CYS A 126 -1.07 -12.97 13.76
C CYS A 126 -1.99 -13.90 12.93
N ILE A 127 -1.48 -14.60 11.91
CA ILE A 127 -2.31 -15.43 11.00
C ILE A 127 -2.11 -16.95 11.15
N LYS A 128 -1.01 -17.39 11.76
CA LYS A 128 -0.56 -18.78 11.73
C LYS A 128 -0.49 -19.38 13.11
N MET A 129 -1.14 -20.53 13.31
CA MET A 129 -0.98 -21.26 14.57
C MET A 129 0.48 -21.67 14.77
N PRO A 130 1.04 -21.47 15.99
CA PRO A 130 2.30 -22.07 16.35
C PRO A 130 2.18 -23.59 16.25
N LYS A 131 3.19 -24.23 15.68
CA LYS A 131 3.30 -25.69 15.71
C LYS A 131 3.50 -26.16 17.15
N LYS A 132 3.16 -27.42 17.42
CA LYS A 132 3.36 -28.01 18.76
C LYS A 132 4.84 -27.93 19.15
N GLY A 133 5.12 -27.22 20.25
CA GLY A 133 6.49 -27.00 20.75
C GLY A 133 7.18 -25.75 20.20
N GLU A 134 6.54 -25.00 19.30
CA GLU A 134 7.02 -23.69 18.84
C GLU A 134 6.81 -22.65 19.94
N LEU A 135 7.86 -21.88 20.23
CA LEU A 135 7.81 -20.83 21.25
C LEU A 135 7.03 -19.63 20.69
N VAL A 136 5.95 -19.25 21.37
CA VAL A 136 5.27 -17.98 21.10
C VAL A 136 5.85 -16.90 22.00
N LYS A 137 6.59 -15.95 21.41
CA LYS A 137 7.16 -14.77 22.07
C LYS A 137 6.05 -13.80 22.48
N LYS A 138 5.13 -13.49 21.56
CA LYS A 138 4.02 -12.57 21.79
C LYS A 138 2.72 -13.14 21.21
N LYS A 139 1.73 -13.37 22.06
CA LYS A 139 0.44 -13.90 21.62
C LYS A 139 -0.42 -12.82 20.97
N ALA A 140 -1.02 -13.15 19.83
CA ALA A 140 -2.10 -12.40 19.21
C ALA A 140 -3.32 -12.35 20.16
N GLY A 141 -3.88 -11.17 20.39
CA GLY A 141 -5.00 -10.94 21.30
C GLY A 141 -6.35 -11.16 20.62
N TYR A 142 -7.41 -11.25 21.42
CA TYR A 142 -8.76 -11.41 20.89
C TYR A 142 -9.15 -10.23 19.98
N TRP A 143 -8.95 -8.98 20.40
CA TRP A 143 -9.38 -7.79 19.64
C TRP A 143 -8.34 -7.25 18.64
N GLY A 144 -7.22 -7.94 18.46
CA GLY A 144 -6.05 -7.39 17.77
C GLY A 144 -4.85 -7.27 18.70
N THR A 145 -3.69 -6.99 18.11
CA THR A 145 -2.42 -6.82 18.84
C THR A 145 -1.62 -5.68 18.22
N ALA A 146 -1.07 -4.80 19.06
CA ALA A 146 -0.11 -3.79 18.62
C ALA A 146 1.24 -4.43 18.23
N ALA A 147 1.31 -4.92 16.99
CA ALA A 147 2.45 -5.56 16.34
C ALA A 147 2.30 -5.43 14.81
N LYS A 148 3.08 -6.18 14.01
CA LYS A 148 2.91 -6.25 12.56
C LYS A 148 1.67 -7.09 12.18
N CYS A 149 0.50 -6.71 12.67
CA CYS A 149 -0.74 -7.45 12.49
C CYS A 149 -1.87 -6.52 12.08
N ASP A 150 -2.71 -7.02 11.19
CA ASP A 150 -4.01 -6.43 10.87
C ASP A 150 -5.06 -6.84 11.93
N ILE A 151 -6.31 -6.40 11.79
CA ILE A 151 -7.36 -6.65 12.79
C ILE A 151 -8.37 -7.74 12.36
N PRO A 152 -8.92 -8.50 13.31
CA PRO A 152 -9.97 -9.48 13.01
C PRO A 152 -11.32 -8.80 12.74
N LEU A 153 -12.22 -9.52 12.05
CA LEU A 153 -13.56 -9.03 11.70
C LEU A 153 -14.34 -8.50 12.91
N ARG A 154 -14.29 -9.22 14.03
CA ARG A 154 -14.96 -8.84 15.28
C ARG A 154 -14.57 -7.44 15.78
N THR A 155 -13.34 -6.99 15.56
CA THR A 155 -12.90 -5.64 15.93
C THR A 155 -13.52 -4.59 15.01
N VAL A 156 -13.64 -4.89 13.71
CA VAL A 156 -14.35 -4.05 12.74
C VAL A 156 -15.83 -3.95 13.08
N GLU A 157 -16.48 -5.07 13.40
CA GLU A 157 -17.88 -5.10 13.79
C GLU A 157 -18.11 -4.30 15.06
N ASN A 158 -17.27 -4.51 16.09
CA ASN A 158 -17.37 -3.77 17.34
C ASN A 158 -17.16 -2.25 17.14
N LEU A 159 -16.25 -1.84 16.25
CA LEU A 159 -16.08 -0.44 15.86
C LEU A 159 -17.39 0.14 15.28
N LEU A 160 -17.98 -0.55 14.31
CA LEU A 160 -19.21 -0.08 13.64
C LEU A 160 -20.42 -0.09 14.58
N GLU A 161 -20.56 -1.11 15.41
CA GLU A 161 -21.60 -1.18 16.45
C GLU A 161 -21.47 -0.04 17.46
N HIS A 162 -20.24 0.25 17.90
CA HIS A 162 -19.99 1.34 18.84
C HIS A 162 -20.41 2.67 18.22
N ILE A 163 -20.00 2.94 16.97
CA ILE A 163 -20.39 4.16 16.23
C ILE A 163 -21.91 4.28 16.16
N ASN A 164 -22.62 3.22 15.76
CA ASN A 164 -24.08 3.23 15.67
C ASN A 164 -24.77 3.50 17.02
N ARG A 165 -24.17 3.03 18.13
CA ARG A 165 -24.70 3.25 19.49
C ARG A 165 -24.44 4.68 20.00
N THR A 166 -23.27 5.25 19.74
CA THR A 166 -22.82 6.51 20.37
C THR A 166 -23.00 7.74 19.48
N HIS A 167 -23.03 7.57 18.16
CA HIS A 167 -23.19 8.66 17.20
C HIS A 167 -24.55 8.57 16.50
N LYS A 168 -25.53 9.32 17.03
CA LYS A 168 -26.83 9.62 16.39
C LYS A 168 -26.85 11.01 15.77
#